data_AF-A0AAU3E2J0-F1
#
_entry.id   AF-A0AAU3E2J0-F1
#
_cell.length_a   1.000
_cell.length_b   1.000
_cell.length_c   1.000
_cell.angle_alpha   90.00
_cell.angle_beta   90.00
_cell.angle_gamma   90.00
#
_symmetry.space_group_name_H-M   'P 1'
#
loop_
_entity.id
_entity.type
_entity.pdbx_description
1 polymer ?
#
loop_
_entity_poly.entity_id
_entity_poly.type
_entity_poly.pdbx_seq_one_letter_code
_entity_poly.pdbx_strand_id
1 'polypeptide(L)' 'MSTEATGPTAADMAEIERELPLIEAEVLLLDAQIIVLTSDAGPTELDWQRVRRAQRRVLREARAFLAVQAASGRLVA' A
#
# COMPACT_ATOMS: atom_id res chain seq x y z
N MET A 1 12.79 -36.59 -14.54
CA MET A 1 11.78 -35.52 -14.37
C MET A 1 12.43 -34.40 -13.59
N SER A 2 12.79 -33.33 -14.28
CA SER A 2 13.48 -32.17 -13.73
C SER A 2 12.58 -31.47 -12.72
N THR A 3 13.09 -31.26 -11.51
CA THR A 3 12.49 -30.35 -10.53
C THR A 3 12.98 -28.95 -10.87
N GLU A 4 12.35 -28.31 -11.85
CA GLU A 4 12.45 -26.86 -11.96
C GLU A 4 11.61 -26.25 -10.85
N ALA A 5 12.24 -25.43 -10.01
CA ALA A 5 11.54 -24.66 -8.98
C ALA A 5 10.70 -23.56 -9.67
N THR A 6 9.49 -23.88 -10.13
CA THR A 6 8.62 -22.93 -10.88
C THR A 6 7.85 -21.96 -9.97
N GLY A 7 8.37 -21.63 -8.78
CA GLY A 7 7.68 -20.82 -7.79
C GLY A 7 8.53 -19.66 -7.25
N PRO A 8 7.91 -18.60 -6.71
CA PRO A 8 8.63 -17.54 -6.01
C PRO A 8 9.49 -18.13 -4.90
N THR A 9 10.71 -17.62 -4.76
CA THR A 9 11.57 -17.99 -3.63
C THR A 9 11.03 -17.41 -2.33
N ALA A 10 11.51 -17.91 -1.19
CA ALA A 10 11.17 -17.32 0.10
C ALA A 10 11.58 -15.83 0.20
N ALA A 11 12.65 -15.43 -0.50
CA ALA A 11 13.08 -14.04 -0.57
C ALA A 11 12.10 -13.19 -1.38
N ASP A 12 11.60 -13.71 -2.50
CA ASP A 12 10.57 -13.05 -3.31
C ASP A 12 9.25 -12.90 -2.52
N MET A 13 8.86 -13.93 -1.78
CA MET A 13 7.68 -13.87 -0.91
C MET A 13 7.83 -12.81 0.19
N ALA A 14 9.00 -12.77 0.84
CA ALA A 14 9.30 -11.76 1.85
C ALA A 14 9.38 -10.33 1.28
N GLU A 15 9.62 -10.18 -0.02
CA GLU A 15 9.52 -8.89 -0.70
C GLU A 15 8.08 -8.42 -0.85
N ILE A 16 7.20 -9.28 -1.32
CA ILE A 16 5.77 -8.99 -1.46
C ILE A 16 5.17 -8.63 -0.09
N GLU A 17 5.54 -9.36 0.97
CA GLU A 17 5.08 -9.09 2.33
C GLU A 17 5.47 -7.68 2.82
N ARG A 18 6.61 -7.15 2.35
CA ARG A 18 7.06 -5.79 2.71
C ARG A 18 6.28 -4.69 1.98
N GLU A 19 5.71 -4.99 0.82
CA GLU A 19 4.88 -4.06 0.04
C GLU A 19 3.44 -3.98 0.54
N LEU A 20 2.92 -5.09 1.09
CA LEU A 20 1.53 -5.22 1.53
C LEU A 20 1.01 -4.05 2.39
N PRO A 21 1.73 -3.55 3.43
CA PRO A 21 1.22 -2.46 4.25
C PRO A 21 0.94 -1.16 3.47
N LEU A 22 1.78 -0.85 2.48
CA LEU A 22 1.58 0.31 1.61
C LEU A 22 0.39 0.10 0.69
N ILE A 23 0.30 -1.08 0.06
CA ILE A 23 -0.83 -1.46 -0.80
C ILE A 23 -2.16 -1.37 -0.04
N GLU A 24 -2.23 -1.90 1.19
CA GLU A 24 -3.42 -1.80 2.03
C GLU A 24 -3.80 -0.35 2.34
N ALA A 25 -2.81 0.51 2.60
CA ALA A 25 -3.06 1.92 2.85
C ALA A 25 -3.62 2.63 1.61
N GLU A 26 -3.14 2.29 0.42
CA GLU A 26 -3.62 2.81 -0.86
C GLU A 26 -5.04 2.34 -1.17
N VAL A 27 -5.35 1.07 -0.93
CA VAL A 27 -6.71 0.52 -1.06
C VAL A 27 -7.68 1.25 -0.13
N LEU A 28 -7.30 1.49 1.12
CA LEU A 28 -8.14 2.25 2.06
C LEU A 28 -8.35 3.72 1.63
N LEU A 29 -7.37 4.32 0.97
CA LEU A 29 -7.53 5.64 0.39
C LEU A 29 -8.51 5.61 -0.78
N LEU A 30 -8.37 4.63 -1.67
CA LEU A 30 -9.28 4.43 -2.78
C LEU A 30 -10.71 4.21 -2.30
N ASP A 31 -10.92 3.36 -1.29
CA ASP A 31 -12.24 3.14 -0.68
C ASP A 31 -12.85 4.43 -0.14
N ALA A 32 -12.05 5.24 0.58
CA ALA A 32 -12.51 6.52 1.10
C ALA A 32 -12.87 7.51 -0.02
N GLN A 33 -12.12 7.49 -1.13
CA GLN A 33 -12.41 8.32 -2.31
C GLN A 33 -13.66 7.84 -3.04
N ILE A 34 -13.87 6.53 -3.17
CA ILE A 34 -15.08 5.95 -3.77
C ILE A 34 -16.32 6.42 -2.99
N ILE A 35 -16.30 6.38 -1.66
CA ILE A 35 -17.42 6.88 -0.84
C ILE A 35 -17.74 8.34 -1.16
N VAL A 36 -16.72 9.19 -1.28
CA VAL A 36 -16.89 10.62 -1.60
C VAL A 36 -17.48 10.81 -3.00
N LEU A 37 -16.98 10.07 -3.99
CA LEU A 37 -17.36 10.21 -5.40
C LEU A 37 -18.73 9.61 -5.73
N THR A 38 -19.19 8.62 -4.96
CA THR A 38 -20.43 7.88 -5.21
C THR A 38 -21.57 8.29 -4.28
N SER A 39 -21.40 9.32 -3.45
CA SER A 39 -22.46 9.79 -2.56
C SER A 39 -23.54 10.56 -3.33
N ASP A 40 -24.72 9.96 -3.47
CA ASP A 40 -25.89 10.59 -4.10
C ASP A 40 -26.33 11.88 -3.40
N ALA A 41 -26.19 11.94 -2.07
CA ALA A 41 -26.55 13.10 -1.26
C ALA A 41 -25.39 14.11 -1.10
N GLY A 42 -24.23 13.83 -1.70
CA GLY A 42 -22.99 14.55 -1.49
C GLY A 42 -22.17 14.05 -0.28
N PRO A 43 -20.86 14.29 -0.24
CA PRO A 43 -19.97 13.80 0.80
C PRO A 43 -20.15 14.55 2.13
N THR A 44 -20.09 13.82 3.24
CA THR A 44 -20.16 14.39 4.59
C THR A 44 -18.77 14.81 5.10
N GLU A 45 -18.73 15.61 6.17
CA GLU A 45 -17.47 15.92 6.87
C GLU A 45 -16.71 14.68 7.34
N LEU A 46 -17.43 13.63 7.73
CA LEU A 46 -16.82 12.37 8.14
C LEU A 46 -16.12 11.69 6.96
N ASP A 47 -16.68 11.76 5.76
CA ASP A 47 -16.07 11.18 4.56
C ASP A 47 -14.78 11.90 4.20
N TRP A 48 -14.77 13.23 4.30
CA TRP A 48 -13.54 14.01 4.14
C TRP A 48 -12.50 13.70 5.22
N GLN A 49 -12.92 13.47 6.47
CA GLN A 49 -12.02 13.01 7.53
C GLN A 49 -11.42 11.63 7.24
N ARG A 50 -12.21 10.70 6.68
CA ARG A 50 -11.74 9.38 6.27
C ARG A 50 -10.65 9.49 5.20
N VAL A 51 -10.88 10.29 4.16
CA VAL A 51 -9.86 10.55 3.12
C VAL A 51 -8.57 11.09 3.73
N ARG A 52 -8.66 12.13 4.58
CA ARG A 52 -7.46 12.69 5.23
C ARG A 52 -6.70 11.67 6.08
N ARG A 53 -7.41 10.79 6.79
CA ARG A 53 -6.78 9.72 7.58
C ARG A 53 -6.10 8.68 6.69
N ALA A 54 -6.75 8.27 5.61
CA ALA A 54 -6.19 7.32 4.65
C ALA A 54 -4.94 7.89 3.95
N GLN A 55 -4.96 9.14 3.50
CA GLN A 55 -3.79 9.82 2.94
C GLN A 55 -2.61 9.84 3.92
N ARG A 56 -2.86 10.14 5.20
CA ARG A 56 -1.82 10.11 6.25
C ARG A 56 -1.28 8.70 6.50
N ARG A 57 -2.10 7.66 6.30
CA ARG A 57 -1.65 6.26 6.38
C ARG A 57 -0.73 5.95 5.20
N VAL A 58 -1.15 6.27 3.96
CA VAL A 58 -0.31 6.08 2.76
C VAL A 58 1.06 6.73 2.93
N LEU A 59 1.13 7.99 3.37
CA LEU A 59 2.41 8.67 3.57
C LEU A 59 3.30 7.99 4.63
N ARG A 60 2.69 7.43 5.68
CA ARG A 60 3.42 6.71 6.73
C ARG A 60 3.99 5.39 6.21
N GLU A 61 3.17 4.60 5.54
CA GLU A 61 3.59 3.30 4.99
C GLU A 61 4.57 3.48 3.84
N ALA A 62 4.40 4.50 3.00
CA ALA A 62 5.35 4.85 1.94
C ALA A 62 6.72 5.21 2.54
N ARG A 63 6.73 6.01 3.61
CA ARG A 63 7.98 6.32 4.34
C ARG A 63 8.63 5.06 4.92
N ALA A 64 7.84 4.17 5.52
CA ALA A 64 8.35 2.92 6.09
C ALA A 64 8.94 2.02 4.99
N PHE A 65 8.23 1.86 3.88
CA PHE A 65 8.67 1.09 2.72
C PHE A 65 9.98 1.64 2.15
N LEU A 66 10.07 2.94 1.90
CA LEU A 66 11.29 3.57 1.38
C LEU A 66 12.49 3.39 2.31
N ALA A 67 12.28 3.45 3.64
CA ALA A 67 13.35 3.20 4.60
C ALA A 67 13.90 1.76 4.49
N VAL A 68 13.02 0.79 4.28
CA VAL A 68 13.40 -0.61 4.05
C VAL A 68 14.13 -0.79 2.70
N GLN A 69 13.67 -0.12 1.64
CA GLN A 69 14.31 -0.18 0.33
C GLN A 69 15.72 0.44 0.31
N ALA A 70 15.89 1.55 1.03
CA ALA A 70 17.19 2.19 1.21
C ALA A 70 18.16 1.28 1.96
N ALA A 71 17.70 0.62 3.04
CA ALA A 71 18.51 -0.35 3.78
C ALA A 71 18.86 -1.60 2.95
N SER A 72 17.98 -1.99 2.01
CA SER A 72 18.19 -3.13 1.11
C SER A 72 19.07 -2.79 -0.11
N GLY A 73 19.57 -1.55 -0.23
CA GLY A 73 20.43 -1.10 -1.33
C GLY A 73 19.71 -0.86 -2.67
N ARG A 74 18.38 -0.94 -2.70
CA ARG A 74 17.60 -0.91 -3.96
C ARG A 74 17.35 0.48 -4.53
N LEU A 75 17.45 1.52 -3.70
CA LEU A 75 17.24 2.91 -4.12
C LEU A 75 18.56 3.63 -4.49
N VAL A 76 19.71 2.95 -4.40
CA VAL A 76 21.05 3.54 -4.62
C VAL A 76 21.74 2.94 -5.86
N ALA A 77 21.04 2.10 -6.63
CA ALA A 77 21.48 1.58 -7.94
C ALA A 77 20.68 2.24 -9.06
#